data_AF-A0A2V3WGG1-F1
#
_entry.id   AF-A0A2V3WGG1-F1
#
_cell.length_a   1.000
_cell.length_b   1.000
_cell.length_c   1.000
_cell.angle_alpha   90.00
_cell.angle_beta   90.00
_cell.angle_gamma   90.00
#
_symmetry.space_group_name_H-M   'P 1'
#
loop_
_entity.id
_entity.type
_entity.pdbx_description
1 polymer ?
#
loop_
_entity_poly.entity_id
_entity_poly.type
_entity_poly.pdbx_seq_one_letter_code
_entity_poly.pdbx_strand_id
1 'polypeptide(L)'
;MAYSNEDVLNKATEVAKSLEELEEVQTFKALKARLDQNQKVKDKISAIKQLQKQAVNLQAYGKTNAVKALDVEIDQIQAEIDQLPIVEEFKSNQVVVNDILKQMIASIDHQVNRVPE
;
A
#
# COMPACT_ATOMS: atom_id res chain seq x y z
N MET A 1 -19.48 -34.42 -0.99
CA MET A 1 -19.23 -33.77 -2.30
C MET A 1 -17.91 -33.04 -2.20
N ALA A 2 -17.02 -33.18 -3.18
CA ALA A 2 -15.76 -32.45 -3.19
C ALA A 2 -16.04 -30.98 -3.59
N TYR A 3 -15.40 -30.02 -2.93
CA TYR A 3 -15.46 -28.62 -3.33
C TYR A 3 -14.67 -28.40 -4.62
N SER A 4 -15.18 -27.56 -5.51
CA SER A 4 -14.43 -27.05 -6.66
C SER A 4 -13.55 -25.87 -6.28
N ASN A 5 -12.58 -25.53 -7.13
CA ASN A 5 -11.78 -24.30 -6.97
C ASN A 5 -12.66 -23.05 -6.94
N GLU A 6 -13.74 -23.04 -7.74
CA GLU A 6 -14.69 -21.93 -7.77
C GLU A 6 -15.42 -21.77 -6.44
N ASP A 7 -15.84 -22.87 -5.80
CA ASP A 7 -16.49 -22.83 -4.49
C ASP A 7 -15.57 -22.23 -3.40
N VAL A 8 -14.27 -22.54 -3.47
CA VAL A 8 -13.28 -22.00 -2.52
C VAL A 8 -13.04 -20.51 -2.77
N LEU A 9 -12.94 -20.08 -4.03
CA LEU A 9 -12.79 -18.66 -4.39
C LEU A 9 -14.02 -17.83 -3.99
N ASN A 10 -15.22 -18.39 -4.14
CA ASN A 10 -16.45 -17.73 -3.69
C ASN A 10 -16.43 -17.50 -2.17
N LYS A 11 -16.02 -18.50 -1.38
CA LYS A 11 -15.85 -18.36 0.07
C LYS A 11 -14.78 -17.33 0.45
N ALA A 12 -13.66 -17.30 -0.29
CA ALA A 12 -12.63 -16.28 -0.08
C ALA A 12 -13.18 -14.87 -0.32
N THR A 13 -14.08 -14.72 -1.31
CA THR A 13 -14.77 -13.45 -1.58
C THR A 13 -15.72 -13.06 -0.45
N GLU A 14 -16.45 -14.02 0.13
CA GLU A 14 -17.30 -13.77 1.30
C GLU A 14 -16.47 -13.32 2.50
N VAL A 15 -15.35 -14.00 2.77
CA VAL A 15 -14.41 -13.61 3.82
C VAL A 15 -13.87 -12.20 3.57
N ALA A 16 -13.51 -11.86 2.34
CA ALA A 16 -13.06 -10.52 1.99
C ALA A 16 -14.12 -9.46 2.30
N LYS A 17 -15.40 -9.73 2.02
CA LYS A 17 -16.51 -8.82 2.39
C LYS A 17 -16.63 -8.65 3.91
N SER A 18 -16.52 -9.74 4.68
CA SER A 18 -16.53 -9.65 6.14
C SER A 18 -15.36 -8.84 6.68
N LEU A 19 -14.18 -8.88 6.04
CA LEU A 19 -13.07 -8.00 6.41
C LEU A 19 -13.38 -6.53 6.19
N GLU A 20 -14.15 -6.19 5.17
CA GLU A 20 -14.55 -4.80 4.94
C GLU A 20 -15.42 -4.23 6.06
N GLU A 21 -16.08 -5.09 6.84
CA GLU A 21 -16.92 -4.70 7.96
C GLU A 21 -16.13 -4.47 9.25
N LEU A 22 -14.86 -4.90 9.30
CA LEU A 22 -13.99 -4.67 10.47
C LEU A 22 -13.71 -3.17 10.66
N GLU A 23 -13.75 -2.73 11.91
CA GLU A 23 -13.55 -1.33 12.28
C GLU A 23 -12.20 -0.78 11.79
N GLU A 24 -11.14 -1.59 11.91
CA GLU A 24 -9.80 -1.25 11.47
C GLU A 24 -9.73 -1.04 9.95
N VAL A 25 -10.44 -1.87 9.18
CA VAL A 25 -10.50 -1.77 7.72
C VAL A 25 -11.32 -0.57 7.28
N GLN A 26 -12.44 -0.30 7.96
CA GLN A 26 -13.24 0.90 7.70
C GLN A 26 -12.48 2.18 8.02
N THR A 27 -11.76 2.19 9.14
CA THR A 27 -10.91 3.31 9.55
C THR A 27 -9.78 3.54 8.54
N PHE A 28 -9.11 2.47 8.10
CA PHE A 28 -8.11 2.51 7.04
C PHE A 28 -8.68 3.08 5.72
N LYS A 29 -9.86 2.64 5.29
CA LYS A 29 -10.53 3.14 4.08
C LYS A 29 -10.88 4.63 4.20
N ALA A 30 -11.39 5.07 5.35
CA ALA A 30 -11.70 6.48 5.60
C ALA A 30 -10.44 7.36 5.59
N LEU A 31 -9.35 6.91 6.23
CA LEU A 31 -8.07 7.60 6.22
C LEU A 31 -7.48 7.67 4.82
N LYS A 32 -7.56 6.58 4.06
CA LYS A 32 -7.15 6.56 2.64
C LYS A 32 -7.89 7.63 1.84
N ALA A 33 -9.21 7.71 1.98
CA ALA A 33 -10.01 8.70 1.26
C ALA A 33 -9.63 10.14 1.62
N ARG A 34 -9.38 10.41 2.92
CA ARG A 34 -8.91 11.71 3.40
C ARG A 34 -7.51 12.04 2.88
N LEU A 35 -6.61 11.05 2.85
CA LEU A 35 -5.26 11.20 2.32
C LEU A 35 -5.29 11.50 0.82
N ASP A 36 -6.09 10.77 0.06
CA ASP A 36 -6.27 10.97 -1.39
C ASP A 36 -6.87 12.34 -1.70
N GLN A 37 -7.64 12.94 -0.78
CA GLN A 37 -8.19 14.29 -0.91
C GLN A 37 -7.25 15.39 -0.41
N ASN A 38 -6.16 15.06 0.28
CA ASN A 38 -5.26 16.04 0.87
C ASN A 38 -4.46 16.78 -0.22
N GLN A 39 -4.73 18.07 -0.39
CA GLN A 39 -4.11 18.88 -1.43
C GLN A 39 -2.58 18.96 -1.29
N LYS A 40 -2.05 19.10 -0.06
CA LYS A 40 -0.60 19.18 0.17
C LYS A 40 0.11 17.89 -0.27
N VAL A 41 -0.48 16.74 0.04
CA VAL A 41 0.05 15.43 -0.39
C VAL A 41 -0.02 15.31 -1.91
N LYS A 42 -1.15 15.68 -2.52
CA LYS A 42 -1.33 15.67 -3.98
C LYS A 42 -0.30 16.53 -4.71
N ASP A 43 -0.06 17.74 -4.23
CA ASP A 43 0.89 18.68 -4.84
C ASP A 43 2.32 18.12 -4.77
N LYS A 44 2.72 17.59 -3.61
CA LYS A 44 4.04 16.96 -3.43
C LYS A 44 4.22 15.72 -4.30
N ILE A 45 3.21 14.85 -4.39
CA ILE A 45 3.22 13.68 -5.28
C ILE A 45 3.31 14.10 -6.76
N SER A 46 2.61 15.17 -7.14
CA SER A 46 2.68 15.73 -8.49
C SER A 46 4.10 16.21 -8.82
N ALA A 47 4.74 16.93 -7.88
CA ALA A 47 6.13 17.36 -8.01
C ALA A 47 7.08 16.17 -8.17
N ILE A 48 6.96 15.14 -7.32
CA ILE A 48 7.75 13.90 -7.44
C ILE A 48 7.60 13.27 -8.82
N LYS A 49 6.36 13.14 -9.34
CA LYS A 49 6.12 12.56 -10.68
C LYS A 49 6.79 13.37 -11.80
N GLN A 50 6.81 14.70 -11.68
CA GLN A 50 7.49 15.56 -12.65
C GLN A 50 9.01 15.34 -12.59
N LEU A 51 9.60 15.30 -11.40
CA LEU A 51 11.02 15.04 -11.20
C LEU A 51 11.41 13.65 -11.72
N GLN A 52 10.61 12.61 -11.44
CA GLN A 52 10.83 11.25 -11.95
C GLN A 52 10.82 11.22 -13.49
N LYS A 53 9.89 11.93 -14.13
CA LYS A 53 9.86 12.04 -15.59
C LYS A 53 11.11 12.74 -16.14
N GLN A 54 11.57 13.78 -15.46
CA GLN A 54 12.82 14.46 -15.82
C GLN A 54 14.04 13.55 -15.64
N ALA A 55 14.09 12.77 -14.55
CA ALA A 55 15.15 11.81 -14.28
C ALA A 55 15.24 10.74 -15.38
N VAL A 56 14.10 10.15 -15.78
CA VAL A 56 14.05 9.19 -16.90
C VAL A 56 14.58 9.81 -18.20
N ASN A 57 14.20 11.06 -18.49
CA ASN A 57 14.70 11.78 -19.66
C ASN A 57 16.22 12.00 -19.60
N LEU A 58 16.74 12.47 -18.46
CA LEU A 58 18.18 12.72 -18.28
C LEU A 58 19.00 11.43 -18.30
N GLN A 59 18.46 10.34 -17.77
CA GLN A 59 19.06 9.01 -17.81
C GLN A 59 19.21 8.53 -19.26
N ALA A 60 18.21 8.77 -20.13
CA ALA A 60 18.30 8.43 -21.54
C ALA A 60 19.43 9.18 -22.28
N TYR A 61 19.84 10.36 -21.78
CA TYR A 61 20.99 11.12 -22.30
C TYR A 61 22.30 10.86 -21.53
N GLY A 62 22.35 9.87 -20.64
CA GLY A 62 23.56 9.51 -19.88
C GLY A 62 24.00 10.54 -18.83
N LYS A 63 23.13 11.48 -18.44
CA LYS A 63 23.46 12.56 -17.48
C LYS A 63 23.33 12.12 -16.02
N THR A 64 24.15 11.15 -15.62
CA THR A 64 24.08 10.47 -14.31
C THR A 64 24.17 11.41 -13.10
N ASN A 65 25.00 12.45 -13.15
CA ASN A 65 25.12 13.40 -12.04
C ASN A 65 23.83 14.24 -11.85
N ALA A 66 23.15 14.57 -12.94
CA ALA A 66 21.90 15.32 -12.88
C ALA A 66 20.74 14.45 -12.38
N VAL A 67 20.71 13.16 -12.77
CA VAL A 67 19.74 12.19 -12.23
C VAL A 67 19.87 12.06 -10.71
N LYS A 68 21.11 11.90 -10.20
CA LYS A 68 21.34 11.83 -8.75
C LYS A 68 20.85 13.06 -7.98
N ALA A 69 20.98 14.25 -8.56
CA ALA A 69 20.49 15.47 -7.93
C ALA A 69 18.95 15.48 -7.83
N LEU A 70 18.25 14.99 -8.86
CA LEU A 70 16.80 14.84 -8.83
C LEU A 70 16.35 13.76 -7.85
N ASP A 71 17.08 12.65 -7.73
CA ASP A 71 16.79 11.60 -6.76
C ASP A 71 16.84 12.16 -5.32
N VAL A 72 17.84 12.98 -5.01
CA VAL A 72 17.94 13.66 -3.71
C VAL A 72 16.76 14.60 -3.47
N GLU A 73 16.31 15.33 -4.49
CA GLU A 73 15.14 16.21 -4.37
C GLU A 73 13.84 15.41 -4.16
N ILE A 74 13.68 14.29 -4.87
CA ILE A 74 12.57 13.36 -4.66
C ILE A 74 12.57 12.83 -3.24
N ASP A 75 13.72 12.39 -2.73
CA ASP A 75 13.86 11.87 -1.37
C ASP A 75 13.50 12.91 -0.32
N GLN A 76 13.89 14.17 -0.53
CA GLN A 76 13.51 15.28 0.35
C GLN A 76 11.99 15.50 0.36
N ILE A 77 11.35 15.56 -0.81
CA ILE A 77 9.90 15.73 -0.89
C ILE A 77 9.18 14.53 -0.27
N GLN A 78 9.70 13.31 -0.46
CA GLN A 78 9.15 12.10 0.15
C GLN A 78 9.25 12.16 1.68
N ALA A 79 10.38 12.60 2.22
CA ALA A 79 10.55 12.79 3.66
C ALA A 79 9.57 13.84 4.22
N GLU A 80 9.31 14.92 3.48
CA GLU A 80 8.31 15.92 3.86
C GLU A 80 6.89 15.37 3.82
N ILE A 81 6.54 14.51 2.85
CA ILE A 81 5.24 13.81 2.82
C ILE A 81 5.13 12.91 4.05
N ASP A 82 6.19 12.16 4.36
CA ASP A 82 6.21 11.16 5.42
C ASP A 82 6.02 11.76 6.81
N GLN A 83 6.44 13.01 7.03
CA GLN A 83 6.25 13.76 8.28
C GLN A 83 4.85 14.37 8.43
N LEU A 84 3.97 14.26 7.43
CA LEU A 84 2.62 14.79 7.55
C LEU A 84 1.80 13.90 8.51
N PRO A 85 1.11 14.48 9.51
CA PRO A 85 0.37 13.70 10.51
C PRO A 85 -0.63 12.70 9.91
N ILE A 86 -1.31 13.08 8.82
CA ILE A 86 -2.26 12.21 8.11
C ILE A 86 -1.57 11.01 7.44
N VAL A 87 -0.32 11.16 7.00
CA VAL A 87 0.47 10.09 6.39
C VAL A 87 0.98 9.14 7.46
N GLU A 88 1.44 9.66 8.60
CA GLU A 88 1.82 8.83 9.75
C GLU A 88 0.64 8.01 10.26
N GLU A 89 -0.52 8.64 10.44
CA GLU A 89 -1.76 7.97 10.87
C GLU A 89 -2.19 6.89 9.87
N PHE A 90 -2.13 7.19 8.57
CA PHE A 90 -2.41 6.21 7.51
C PHE A 90 -1.44 5.03 7.53
N LYS A 91 -0.13 5.28 7.67
CA LYS A 91 0.89 4.22 7.75
C LYS A 91 0.68 3.32 8.96
N SER A 92 0.36 3.90 10.12
CA SER A 92 0.05 3.13 11.34
C SER A 92 -1.15 2.19 11.13
N ASN A 93 -2.24 2.70 10.57
CA ASN A 93 -3.43 1.89 10.26
C ASN A 93 -3.14 0.83 9.18
N GLN A 94 -2.29 1.14 8.21
CA GLN A 94 -1.88 0.19 7.18
C GLN A 94 -1.16 -1.03 7.80
N VAL A 95 -0.33 -0.82 8.83
CA VAL A 95 0.33 -1.92 9.55
C VAL A 95 -0.72 -2.82 10.20
N VAL A 96 -1.71 -2.25 10.89
CA VAL A 96 -2.79 -3.01 11.54
C VAL A 96 -3.57 -3.87 10.53
N VAL A 97 -4.03 -3.28 9.42
CA VAL A 97 -4.75 -4.02 8.39
C VAL A 97 -3.88 -5.11 7.74
N ASN A 98 -2.60 -4.83 7.49
CA ASN A 98 -1.68 -5.84 6.96
C ASN A 98 -1.46 -7.00 7.93
N ASP A 99 -1.43 -6.74 9.24
CA ASP A 99 -1.26 -7.79 10.23
C ASP A 99 -2.50 -8.69 10.32
N ILE A 100 -3.71 -8.13 10.20
CA ILE A 100 -4.95 -8.91 10.06
C ILE A 100 -4.85 -9.85 8.84
N LEU A 101 -4.48 -9.31 7.68
CA LEU A 101 -4.35 -10.11 6.45
C LEU A 101 -3.29 -11.21 6.59
N LYS A 102 -2.13 -10.90 7.19
CA LYS A 102 -1.06 -11.88 7.41
C LYS A 102 -1.49 -13.00 8.34
N GLN A 103 -2.21 -12.70 9.42
CA GLN A 103 -2.72 -13.74 10.34
C GLN A 103 -3.68 -14.69 9.65
N MET A 104 -4.55 -14.18 8.78
CA MET A 104 -5.46 -15.03 8.01
C MET A 104 -4.72 -15.92 7.03
N ILE A 105 -3.78 -15.37 6.27
CA ILE A 105 -2.93 -16.14 5.34
C ILE A 105 -2.20 -17.24 6.11
N ALA A 106 -1.59 -16.90 7.26
CA ALA A 106 -0.91 -17.87 8.11
C ALA A 106 -1.85 -18.97 8.63
N SER A 107 -3.09 -18.63 9.01
CA SER A 107 -4.08 -19.61 9.46
C SER A 107 -4.51 -20.56 8.34
N ILE A 108 -4.68 -20.06 7.11
CA ILE A 108 -5.02 -20.86 5.94
C ILE A 108 -3.85 -21.78 5.59
N ASP A 109 -2.63 -21.23 5.54
CA ASP A 109 -1.41 -21.98 5.23
C ASP A 109 -1.19 -23.12 6.23
N HIS A 110 -1.29 -22.82 7.53
CA HIS A 110 -1.19 -23.83 8.59
C HIS A 110 -2.21 -24.96 8.42
N GLN A 111 -3.46 -24.63 8.08
CA GLN A 111 -4.51 -25.63 7.93
C GLN A 111 -4.30 -26.52 6.70
N VAL A 112 -3.80 -25.96 5.60
CA VAL A 112 -3.54 -26.70 4.35
C VAL A 112 -2.30 -27.58 4.46
N ASN A 113 -1.24 -27.09 5.12
CA ASN A 113 0.03 -27.80 5.24
C ASN A 113 0.10 -28.74 6.46
N ARG A 114 -0.97 -28.84 7.25
CA ARG A 114 -1.00 -29.74 8.41
C ARG A 114 -0.92 -31.20 7.96
N VAL A 115 0.15 -31.88 8.35
CA VAL A 115 0.28 -33.34 8.16
C VAL A 115 -0.64 -34.03 9.18
N PRO A 116 -1.57 -34.91 8.76
CA PRO A 116 -2.33 -35.74 9.68
C PRO A 116 -1.41 -36.78 10.34
N GLU A 117 -1.56 -36.97 11.66
CA GLU A 117 -0.94 -38.10 12.38
C GLU A 117 -1.50 -39.46 11.91
#